data_AF-A0A969ENJ5-F1
#
_entry.id   AF-A0A969ENJ5-F1
#
_cell.length_a   1.000
_cell.length_b   1.000
_cell.length_c   1.000
_cell.angle_alpha   90.00
_cell.angle_beta   90.00
_cell.angle_gamma   90.00
#
_symmetry.space_group_name_H-M   'P 1'
#
loop_
_entity.id
_entity.type
_entity.pdbx_description
1 polymer ?
#
loop_
_entity_poly.entity_id
_entity_poly.type
_entity_poly.pdbx_seq_one_letter_code
_entity_poly.pdbx_strand_id
1 'polypeptide(L)'
;TDNFDQEIPYIRVVDEKGVVAEYYDVASGITPDDVAGQTLEQMDCITCHNRITHAIPSPEEAVDQALSKRIIPSDLPFVREQAVDLLSVPYPDQETGLEAITEIETYYQRNFPAIYTERQTEIQAIVVVLQEIYKQIVFQEQKIDWDTHADNLGHKTDPGCFRCHDGKHLTQAGDAIRLECNLCHSIPVSPQPGALTTDIELVSGPEPASHTHTSWIVLHGKAFDSTCLACHTPDDPAEFLEQMQVEGKPPADGSFCGNDACHNNVWTYSGFDDPALATILERQLYVLLNTSPYITPGVPATYESGFKDLFNGRCAACHSGTDPKGGLDLTTYGNVLLGGNTGSGLVPGDPNDSQIFIRQTGMPAHFGQMIRDELDALEQWILAGVPEK
;
A
#
# COMPACT_ATOMS: atom_id res chain seq x y z
N THR A 1 20.64 -22.76 1.16
CA THR A 1 21.02 -22.64 2.59
C THR A 1 19.82 -22.23 3.41
N ASP A 2 18.92 -21.46 2.82
CA ASP A 2 17.53 -21.40 3.22
C ASP A 2 16.84 -22.73 2.89
N ASN A 3 16.34 -23.44 3.91
CA ASN A 3 15.60 -24.70 3.75
C ASN A 3 14.09 -24.49 3.82
N PHE A 4 13.64 -23.25 4.05
CA PHE A 4 12.25 -22.89 4.23
C PHE A 4 11.73 -22.01 3.09
N ASP A 5 12.57 -21.70 2.09
CA ASP A 5 12.25 -20.88 0.92
C ASP A 5 11.65 -19.50 1.28
N GLN A 6 12.22 -18.89 2.34
CA GLN A 6 11.88 -17.56 2.81
C GLN A 6 12.64 -16.44 2.08
N GLU A 7 13.85 -16.72 1.58
CA GLU A 7 14.69 -15.80 0.83
C GLU A 7 14.64 -16.12 -0.66
N ILE A 8 13.93 -15.27 -1.41
CA ILE A 8 13.75 -15.42 -2.85
C ILE A 8 14.43 -14.21 -3.50
N PRO A 9 15.66 -14.31 -4.03
CA PRO A 9 16.35 -13.17 -4.61
C PRO A 9 16.06 -12.96 -6.10
N TYR A 10 15.43 -13.95 -6.76
CA TYR A 10 15.17 -13.92 -8.20
C TYR A 10 13.87 -14.64 -8.55
N ILE A 11 13.11 -14.04 -9.45
CA ILE A 11 11.82 -14.55 -9.90
C ILE A 11 11.74 -14.45 -11.43
N ARG A 12 11.30 -15.54 -12.06
CA ARG A 12 10.97 -15.56 -13.48
C ARG A 12 9.50 -15.88 -13.66
N VAL A 13 8.78 -14.99 -14.32
CA VAL A 13 7.38 -15.18 -14.71
C VAL A 13 7.31 -15.41 -16.21
N VAL A 14 6.58 -16.44 -16.62
CA VAL A 14 6.27 -16.72 -18.02
C VAL A 14 4.75 -16.64 -18.18
N ASP A 15 4.27 -15.69 -18.97
CA ASP A 15 2.84 -15.53 -19.20
C ASP A 15 2.29 -16.59 -20.18
N GLU A 16 0.96 -16.63 -20.36
CA GLU A 16 0.29 -17.57 -21.27
C GLU A 16 0.73 -17.44 -22.74
N LYS A 17 1.30 -16.29 -23.12
CA LYS A 17 1.81 -16.00 -24.47
C LYS A 17 3.30 -16.34 -24.61
N GLY A 18 3.95 -16.80 -23.53
CA GLY A 18 5.38 -17.10 -23.49
C GLY A 18 6.27 -15.87 -23.32
N VAL A 19 5.71 -14.71 -22.96
CA VAL A 19 6.49 -13.52 -22.60
C VAL A 19 7.14 -13.76 -21.25
N VAL A 20 8.44 -13.50 -21.17
CA VAL A 20 9.23 -13.69 -19.95
C VAL A 20 9.48 -12.34 -19.29
N ALA A 21 9.17 -12.26 -18.00
CA ALA A 21 9.60 -11.18 -17.12
C ALA A 21 10.51 -11.75 -16.04
N GLU A 22 11.62 -11.06 -15.78
CA GLU A 22 12.62 -11.46 -14.78
C GLU A 22 12.77 -10.33 -13.77
N TYR A 23 12.70 -10.69 -12.49
CA TYR A 23 12.79 -9.78 -11.36
C TYR A 23 13.93 -10.19 -10.46
N TYR A 24 14.69 -9.20 -9.99
CA TYR A 24 15.85 -9.38 -9.14
C TYR A 24 15.64 -8.54 -7.88
N ASP A 25 15.84 -9.13 -6.70
CA ASP A 25 15.92 -8.34 -5.46
C ASP A 25 17.18 -7.48 -5.51
N VAL A 26 16.98 -6.17 -5.68
CA VAL A 26 18.08 -5.20 -5.77
C VAL A 26 18.94 -5.12 -4.50
N ALA A 27 18.42 -5.57 -3.36
CA ALA A 27 19.16 -5.60 -2.09
C ALA A 27 20.02 -6.87 -1.92
N SER A 28 19.70 -7.94 -2.66
CA SER A 28 20.43 -9.23 -2.55
C SER A 28 21.80 -9.22 -3.23
N GLY A 29 22.04 -8.29 -4.16
CA GLY A 29 23.27 -8.19 -4.94
C GLY A 29 23.39 -9.22 -6.07
N ILE A 30 22.36 -10.03 -6.31
CA ILE A 30 22.30 -11.00 -7.41
C ILE A 30 22.26 -10.32 -8.78
N THR A 31 22.96 -10.90 -9.75
CA THR A 31 23.00 -10.41 -11.13
C THR A 31 22.47 -11.46 -12.11
N PRO A 32 22.13 -11.07 -13.36
CA PRO A 32 21.74 -12.02 -14.41
C PRO A 32 22.78 -13.13 -14.65
N ASP A 33 24.07 -12.84 -14.45
CA ASP A 33 25.14 -13.83 -14.63
C ASP A 33 25.15 -14.88 -13.51
N ASP A 34 24.71 -14.52 -12.30
CA ASP A 34 24.65 -15.43 -11.16
C ASP A 34 23.54 -16.48 -11.31
N VAL A 35 22.42 -16.10 -11.94
CA VAL A 35 21.28 -16.98 -12.22
C VAL A 35 21.44 -17.78 -13.50
N ALA A 36 22.36 -17.38 -14.38
CA ALA A 36 22.57 -18.03 -15.67
C ALA A 36 23.02 -19.49 -15.48
N GLY A 37 22.22 -20.43 -15.97
CA GLY A 37 22.51 -21.87 -15.89
C GLY A 37 22.22 -22.51 -14.53
N GLN A 38 21.64 -21.77 -13.59
CA GLN A 38 21.13 -22.34 -12.34
C GLN A 38 19.86 -23.15 -12.60
N THR A 39 19.59 -24.12 -11.72
CA THR A 39 18.31 -24.83 -11.71
C THR A 39 17.31 -23.99 -10.95
N LEU A 40 16.29 -23.50 -11.64
CA LEU A 40 15.19 -22.76 -11.02
C LEU A 40 14.17 -23.74 -10.45
N GLU A 41 13.64 -23.41 -9.28
CA GLU A 41 12.52 -24.12 -8.69
C GLU A 41 11.20 -23.50 -9.16
N GLN A 42 10.27 -24.35 -9.58
CA GLN A 42 8.96 -23.89 -10.02
C GLN A 42 8.11 -23.54 -8.79
N MET A 43 7.75 -22.27 -8.65
CA MET A 43 6.78 -21.85 -7.64
C MET A 43 5.43 -22.51 -7.91
N ASP A 44 4.81 -23.03 -6.87
CA ASP A 44 3.46 -23.60 -6.92
C ASP A 44 2.55 -22.98 -5.84
N CYS A 45 1.36 -23.54 -5.67
CA CYS A 45 0.39 -23.03 -4.71
C CYS A 45 0.90 -23.08 -3.26
N ILE A 46 1.76 -24.04 -2.90
CA ILE A 46 2.26 -24.19 -1.52
C ILE A 46 3.49 -23.33 -1.24
N THR A 47 4.21 -22.92 -2.29
CA THR A 47 5.22 -21.86 -2.17
C THR A 47 4.56 -20.59 -1.62
N CYS A 48 3.38 -20.22 -2.12
CA CYS A 48 2.66 -19.01 -1.70
C CYS A 48 1.73 -19.23 -0.50
N HIS A 49 1.03 -20.36 -0.43
CA HIS A 49 0.06 -20.68 0.62
C HIS A 49 0.46 -21.96 1.33
N ASN A 50 1.48 -21.86 2.18
CA ASN A 50 1.84 -23.00 3.00
C ASN A 50 0.71 -23.28 4.02
N ARG A 51 0.51 -24.56 4.33
CA ARG A 51 -0.53 -24.99 5.27
C ARG A 51 0.13 -25.57 6.50
N ILE A 52 0.28 -24.76 7.53
CA ILE A 52 0.75 -25.25 8.82
C ILE A 52 -0.35 -26.14 9.43
N THR A 53 -0.05 -27.43 9.58
CA THR A 53 -1.04 -28.42 10.05
C THR A 53 -1.20 -28.40 11.58
N HIS A 54 -0.14 -27.99 12.29
CA HIS A 54 -0.12 -27.76 13.73
C HIS A 54 0.28 -26.30 13.98
N ALA A 55 -0.67 -25.39 13.83
CA ALA A 55 -0.43 -23.97 14.08
C ALA A 55 -0.18 -23.75 15.58
N ILE A 56 1.00 -23.24 15.90
CA ILE A 56 1.37 -22.82 17.26
C ILE A 56 1.20 -21.30 17.28
N PRO A 57 0.22 -20.76 18.03
CA PRO A 57 0.01 -19.33 18.04
C PRO A 57 1.20 -18.62 18.67
N SER A 58 1.51 -17.42 18.15
CA SER A 58 2.46 -16.51 18.79
C SER A 58 2.02 -16.13 20.22
N PRO A 59 2.94 -15.69 21.10
CA PRO A 59 2.60 -15.17 22.42
C PRO A 59 1.51 -14.09 22.37
N GLU A 60 1.58 -13.17 21.41
CA GLU A 60 0.59 -12.14 21.18
C GLU A 60 -0.79 -12.72 20.88
N GLU A 61 -0.87 -13.66 19.95
CA GLU A 61 -2.14 -14.30 19.57
C GLU A 61 -2.73 -15.11 20.71
N ALA A 62 -1.89 -15.86 21.46
CA ALA A 62 -2.34 -16.65 22.58
C ALA A 62 -2.89 -15.76 23.71
N VAL A 63 -2.21 -14.65 24.02
CA VAL A 63 -2.66 -13.67 25.02
C VAL A 63 -3.91 -12.93 24.54
N ASP A 64 -3.97 -12.50 23.27
CA ASP A 64 -5.14 -11.82 22.70
C ASP A 64 -6.37 -12.73 22.68
N GLN A 65 -6.20 -14.03 22.41
CA GLN A 65 -7.26 -15.03 22.55
C GLN A 65 -7.72 -15.18 24.00
N ALA A 66 -6.79 -15.20 24.97
CA ALA A 66 -7.14 -15.30 26.39
C ALA A 66 -7.89 -14.04 26.89
N LEU A 67 -7.49 -12.85 26.43
CA LEU A 67 -8.14 -11.57 26.72
C LEU A 67 -9.54 -11.49 26.09
N SER A 68 -9.68 -11.83 24.81
CA SER A 68 -10.98 -11.80 24.10
C SER A 68 -11.98 -12.80 24.68
N LYS A 69 -11.51 -13.95 25.16
CA LYS A 69 -12.32 -14.95 25.88
C LYS A 69 -12.58 -14.58 27.35
N ARG A 70 -12.02 -13.46 27.83
CA ARG A 70 -12.09 -13.00 29.24
C ARG A 70 -11.55 -14.00 30.25
N ILE A 71 -10.60 -14.83 29.83
CA ILE A 71 -9.82 -15.72 30.71
C ILE A 71 -8.80 -14.86 31.48
N ILE A 72 -8.17 -13.92 30.78
CA ILE A 72 -7.39 -12.84 31.38
C ILE A 72 -8.25 -11.57 31.38
N PRO A 73 -8.37 -10.86 32.52
CA PRO A 73 -9.10 -9.61 32.57
C PRO A 73 -8.36 -8.50 31.80
N SER A 74 -9.04 -7.86 30.85
CA SER A 74 -8.45 -6.81 30.00
C SER A 74 -8.33 -5.44 30.67
N ASP A 75 -8.84 -5.28 31.89
CA ASP A 75 -8.84 -4.03 32.63
C ASP A 75 -7.66 -3.89 33.61
N LEU A 76 -6.79 -4.90 33.69
CA LEU A 76 -5.54 -4.80 34.43
C LEU A 76 -4.50 -3.96 33.66
N PRO A 77 -3.84 -2.98 34.30
CA PRO A 77 -2.81 -2.18 33.64
C PRO A 77 -1.69 -3.05 33.08
N PHE A 78 -1.35 -2.84 31.81
CA PHE A 78 -0.22 -3.48 31.10
C PHE A 78 -0.23 -5.02 31.06
N VAL A 79 -1.36 -5.67 31.36
CA VAL A 79 -1.42 -7.14 31.46
C VAL A 79 -1.02 -7.84 30.16
N ARG A 80 -1.43 -7.28 29.02
CA ARG A 80 -1.12 -7.82 27.69
C ARG A 80 0.38 -7.77 27.41
N GLU A 81 0.98 -6.59 27.59
CA GLU A 81 2.40 -6.34 27.33
C GLU A 81 3.27 -7.24 28.22
N GLN A 82 3.03 -7.24 29.54
CA GLN A 82 3.81 -8.05 30.47
C GLN A 82 3.66 -9.56 30.21
N ALA A 83 2.47 -10.03 29.84
CA ALA A 83 2.24 -11.42 29.49
C ALA A 83 3.01 -11.82 28.22
N VAL A 84 2.94 -11.00 27.16
CA VAL A 84 3.65 -11.25 25.90
C VAL A 84 5.16 -11.25 26.13
N ASP A 85 5.69 -10.26 26.86
CA ASP A 85 7.11 -10.16 27.17
C ASP A 85 7.63 -11.41 27.85
N LEU A 86 6.93 -11.89 28.90
CA LEU A 86 7.34 -13.08 29.65
C LEU A 86 7.29 -14.35 28.83
N LEU A 87 6.29 -14.50 27.95
CA LEU A 87 6.12 -15.68 27.09
C LEU A 87 7.13 -15.71 25.93
N SER A 88 7.63 -14.55 25.50
CA SER A 88 8.53 -14.42 24.34
C SER A 88 10.01 -14.64 24.67
N VAL A 89 10.36 -14.80 25.94
CA VAL A 89 11.75 -15.02 26.35
C VAL A 89 12.22 -16.43 25.98
N PRO A 90 13.40 -16.59 25.34
CA PRO A 90 13.97 -17.89 25.01
C PRO A 90 14.61 -18.55 26.24
N TYR A 91 13.79 -19.14 27.11
CA TYR A 91 14.27 -19.84 28.30
C TYR A 91 15.06 -21.11 27.96
N PRO A 92 16.06 -21.50 28.79
CA PRO A 92 16.88 -22.67 28.53
C PRO A 92 16.11 -24.00 28.65
N ASP A 93 15.11 -24.05 29.51
CA ASP A 93 14.26 -25.22 29.76
C ASP A 93 12.87 -24.81 30.25
N GLN A 94 11.96 -25.77 30.24
CA GLN A 94 10.56 -25.55 30.56
C GLN A 94 10.35 -25.19 32.04
N GLU A 95 11.15 -25.74 32.96
CA GLU A 95 11.05 -25.43 34.39
C GLU A 95 11.39 -23.96 34.65
N THR A 96 12.49 -23.49 34.06
CA THR A 96 12.95 -22.10 34.14
C THR A 96 11.92 -21.13 33.57
N GLY A 97 11.32 -21.45 32.41
CA GLY A 97 10.28 -20.61 31.81
C GLY A 97 9.02 -20.50 32.68
N LEU A 98 8.56 -21.62 33.24
CA LEU A 98 7.40 -21.64 34.11
C LEU A 98 7.62 -20.85 35.41
N GLU A 99 8.81 -20.93 36.00
CA GLU A 99 9.18 -20.13 37.17
C GLU A 99 9.26 -18.64 36.82
N ALA A 100 9.89 -18.29 35.69
CA ALA A 100 10.02 -16.90 35.27
C ALA A 100 8.66 -16.22 35.01
N ILE A 101 7.67 -16.95 34.48
CA ILE A 101 6.31 -16.43 34.24
C ILE A 101 5.64 -15.94 35.55
N THR A 102 6.07 -16.42 36.72
CA THR A 102 5.55 -15.93 38.01
C THR A 102 5.90 -14.46 38.27
N GLU A 103 6.88 -13.90 37.56
CA GLU A 103 7.32 -12.50 37.72
C GLU A 103 6.20 -11.49 37.41
N ILE A 104 5.15 -11.86 36.66
CA ILE A 104 3.99 -10.99 36.46
C ILE A 104 3.30 -10.65 37.80
N GLU A 105 3.31 -11.59 38.76
CA GLU A 105 2.77 -11.34 40.10
C GLU A 105 3.65 -10.32 40.84
N THR A 106 4.97 -10.52 40.82
CA THR A 106 5.96 -9.59 41.38
C THR A 106 5.83 -8.19 40.75
N TYR A 107 5.59 -8.12 39.44
CA TYR A 107 5.36 -6.88 38.72
C TYR A 107 4.17 -6.12 39.29
N TYR A 108 3.02 -6.77 39.52
CA TYR A 108 1.85 -6.12 40.10
C TYR A 108 2.04 -5.77 41.57
N GLN A 109 2.71 -6.62 42.36
CA GLN A 109 3.08 -6.31 43.74
C GLN A 109 3.93 -5.04 43.85
N ARG A 110 4.90 -4.89 42.95
CA ARG A 110 5.86 -3.78 42.95
C ARG A 110 5.27 -2.49 42.39
N ASN A 111 4.59 -2.56 41.25
CA ASN A 111 4.18 -1.38 40.50
C ASN A 111 2.74 -0.94 40.79
N PHE A 112 1.87 -1.87 41.19
CA PHE A 112 0.45 -1.62 41.45
C PHE A 112 -0.04 -2.27 42.76
N PRO A 113 0.57 -1.94 43.92
CA PRO A 113 0.31 -2.64 45.18
C PRO A 113 -1.15 -2.58 45.65
N ALA A 114 -1.86 -1.48 45.36
CA ALA A 114 -3.29 -1.36 45.67
C ALA A 114 -4.14 -2.33 44.84
N ILE A 115 -3.89 -2.41 43.52
CA ILE A 115 -4.57 -3.35 42.61
C ILE A 115 -4.24 -4.78 43.01
N TYR A 116 -2.97 -5.07 43.32
CA TYR A 116 -2.56 -6.39 43.78
C TYR A 116 -3.30 -6.82 45.05
N THR A 117 -3.44 -5.92 46.03
CA THR A 117 -4.16 -6.23 47.28
C THR A 117 -5.64 -6.53 47.04
N GLU A 118 -6.29 -5.81 46.12
CA GLU A 118 -7.71 -5.98 45.80
C GLU A 118 -7.98 -7.22 44.93
N ARG A 119 -7.10 -7.48 43.95
CA ARG A 119 -7.30 -8.48 42.88
C ARG A 119 -6.27 -9.61 42.90
N GLN A 120 -5.70 -9.90 44.07
CA GLN A 120 -4.63 -10.89 44.24
C GLN A 120 -4.96 -12.25 43.58
N THR A 121 -6.16 -12.77 43.85
CA THR A 121 -6.61 -14.07 43.33
C THR A 121 -6.68 -14.09 41.80
N GLU A 122 -7.08 -12.98 41.19
CA GLU A 122 -7.15 -12.87 39.73
C GLU A 122 -5.74 -12.83 39.12
N ILE A 123 -4.82 -12.08 39.73
CA ILE A 123 -3.42 -12.01 39.27
C ILE A 123 -2.73 -13.37 39.40
N GLN A 124 -2.97 -14.10 40.49
CA GLN A 124 -2.46 -15.46 40.66
C GLN A 124 -3.06 -16.44 39.64
N ALA A 125 -4.34 -16.27 39.28
CA ALA A 125 -4.95 -17.06 38.21
C ALA A 125 -4.32 -16.76 36.83
N ILE A 126 -3.90 -15.52 36.57
CA ILE A 126 -3.20 -15.16 35.33
C ILE A 126 -1.87 -15.92 35.22
N VAL A 127 -1.09 -16.04 36.30
CA VAL A 127 0.16 -16.83 36.29
C VAL A 127 -0.09 -18.25 35.79
N VAL A 128 -1.13 -18.91 36.30
CA VAL A 128 -1.51 -20.28 35.89
C VAL A 128 -1.90 -20.33 34.41
N VAL A 129 -2.66 -19.34 33.93
CA VAL A 129 -3.06 -19.26 32.52
C VAL A 129 -1.84 -19.07 31.61
N LEU A 130 -0.92 -18.17 31.97
CA LEU A 130 0.29 -17.92 31.18
C LEU A 130 1.22 -19.15 31.18
N GLN A 131 1.36 -19.84 32.31
CA GLN A 131 2.10 -21.09 32.37
C GLN A 131 1.50 -22.18 31.48
N GLU A 132 0.16 -22.26 31.40
CA GLU A 132 -0.50 -23.20 30.50
C GLU A 132 -0.34 -22.81 29.02
N ILE A 133 -0.44 -21.52 28.70
CA ILE A 133 -0.13 -21.00 27.36
C ILE A 133 1.30 -21.38 26.96
N TYR A 134 2.29 -21.12 27.83
CA TYR A 134 3.70 -21.42 27.56
C TYR A 134 3.93 -22.90 27.21
N LYS A 135 3.28 -23.83 27.94
CA LYS A 135 3.36 -25.27 27.67
C LYS A 135 2.75 -25.69 26.34
N GLN A 136 1.83 -24.89 25.79
CA GLN A 136 1.15 -25.16 24.53
C GLN A 136 1.84 -24.50 23.34
N ILE A 137 2.67 -23.48 23.58
CA ILE A 137 3.34 -22.73 22.52
C ILE A 137 4.86 -22.95 22.44
N VAL A 138 5.48 -23.53 23.48
CA VAL A 138 6.92 -23.83 23.49
C VAL A 138 7.19 -25.30 23.83
N PHE A 139 7.78 -26.01 22.87
CA PHE A 139 8.16 -27.41 22.97
C PHE A 139 9.69 -27.55 22.94
N GLN A 140 10.35 -27.25 24.07
CA GLN A 140 11.82 -27.20 24.17
C GLN A 140 12.52 -28.49 23.72
N GLU A 141 12.00 -29.67 24.07
CA GLU A 141 12.62 -30.95 23.70
C GLU A 141 12.61 -31.18 22.19
N GLN A 142 11.52 -30.79 21.53
CA GLN A 142 11.36 -30.89 20.08
C GLN A 142 12.04 -29.73 19.35
N LYS A 143 12.42 -28.67 20.08
CA LYS A 143 12.90 -27.39 19.52
C LYS A 143 11.88 -26.79 18.55
N ILE A 144 10.63 -26.79 18.99
CA ILE A 144 9.50 -26.26 18.22
C ILE A 144 8.79 -25.22 19.07
N ASP A 145 8.53 -24.07 18.49
CA ASP A 145 7.73 -22.97 19.02
C ASP A 145 6.98 -22.28 17.87
N TRP A 146 6.40 -21.10 18.15
CA TRP A 146 5.66 -20.30 17.17
C TRP A 146 6.53 -19.74 16.04
N ASP A 147 7.85 -19.65 16.21
CA ASP A 147 8.80 -19.05 15.25
C ASP A 147 9.51 -20.13 14.40
N THR A 148 9.32 -21.41 14.74
CA THR A 148 10.04 -22.51 14.09
C THR A 148 9.57 -22.77 12.64
N HIS A 149 8.32 -22.45 12.31
CA HIS A 149 7.75 -22.66 10.97
C HIS A 149 7.00 -21.42 10.51
N ALA A 150 7.48 -20.76 9.46
CA ALA A 150 6.87 -19.55 8.93
C ALA A 150 5.42 -19.79 8.45
N ASP A 151 4.51 -18.87 8.74
CA ASP A 151 3.15 -18.83 8.18
C ASP A 151 3.04 -17.79 7.05
N ASN A 152 2.97 -18.28 5.82
CA ASN A 152 2.96 -17.42 4.64
C ASN A 152 1.56 -16.99 4.20
N LEU A 153 0.52 -17.24 5.01
CA LEU A 153 -0.84 -16.80 4.73
C LEU A 153 -1.03 -15.29 4.84
N GLY A 154 -0.16 -14.61 5.58
CA GLY A 154 -0.21 -13.16 5.78
C GLY A 154 1.19 -12.57 5.93
N HIS A 155 1.23 -11.29 6.29
CA HIS A 155 2.47 -10.53 6.43
C HIS A 155 2.62 -9.89 7.83
N LYS A 156 2.02 -10.51 8.86
CA LYS A 156 2.00 -9.98 10.24
C LYS A 156 3.19 -10.46 11.06
N THR A 157 3.40 -11.76 11.09
CA THR A 157 4.48 -12.44 11.83
C THR A 157 5.59 -12.89 10.91
N ASP A 158 5.26 -13.26 9.68
CA ASP A 158 6.19 -13.72 8.66
C ASP A 158 6.05 -12.86 7.40
N PRO A 159 7.00 -12.93 6.44
CA PRO A 159 6.93 -12.10 5.24
C PRO A 159 5.80 -12.47 4.26
N GLY A 160 5.40 -13.75 4.20
CA GLY A 160 4.35 -14.23 3.32
C GLY A 160 4.54 -13.84 1.86
N CYS A 161 3.56 -13.15 1.28
CA CYS A 161 3.62 -12.65 -0.10
C CYS A 161 4.77 -11.65 -0.32
N PHE A 162 5.19 -10.92 0.72
CA PHE A 162 6.23 -9.90 0.59
C PHE A 162 7.62 -10.49 0.32
N ARG A 163 7.82 -11.81 0.40
CA ARG A 163 9.08 -12.41 -0.10
C ARG A 163 9.34 -12.14 -1.58
N CYS A 164 8.28 -11.86 -2.34
CA CYS A 164 8.33 -11.53 -3.76
C CYS A 164 7.71 -10.15 -4.05
N HIS A 165 6.65 -9.81 -3.32
CA HIS A 165 5.91 -8.56 -3.46
C HIS A 165 6.41 -7.55 -2.40
N ASP A 166 7.69 -7.24 -2.39
CA ASP A 166 8.32 -6.30 -1.43
C ASP A 166 8.59 -4.92 -2.03
N GLY A 167 8.44 -4.77 -3.35
CA GLY A 167 8.84 -3.58 -4.09
C GLY A 167 10.34 -3.51 -4.42
N LYS A 168 11.16 -4.46 -3.96
CA LYS A 168 12.60 -4.59 -4.28
C LYS A 168 12.87 -5.53 -5.43
N HIS A 169 11.94 -6.43 -5.71
CA HIS A 169 11.97 -7.28 -6.89
C HIS A 169 11.65 -6.48 -8.14
N LEU A 170 12.70 -6.08 -8.87
CA LEU A 170 12.58 -5.22 -10.04
C LEU A 170 13.06 -5.91 -11.31
N THR A 171 12.41 -5.59 -12.43
CA THR A 171 12.97 -5.86 -13.76
C THR A 171 14.18 -4.97 -14.04
N GLN A 172 14.93 -5.27 -15.10
CA GLN A 172 16.02 -4.39 -15.57
C GLN A 172 15.52 -2.99 -15.98
N ALA A 173 14.24 -2.87 -16.35
CA ALA A 173 13.61 -1.58 -16.64
C ALA A 173 13.26 -0.79 -15.36
N GLY A 174 13.31 -1.46 -14.19
CA GLY A 174 12.93 -0.91 -12.90
C GLY A 174 11.48 -1.19 -12.52
N ASP A 175 10.75 -2.02 -13.27
CA ASP A 175 9.36 -2.34 -12.93
C ASP A 175 9.30 -3.30 -11.75
N ALA A 176 8.56 -2.93 -10.71
CA ALA A 176 8.39 -3.79 -9.55
C ALA A 176 7.41 -4.93 -9.81
N ILE A 177 7.59 -6.04 -9.09
CA ILE A 177 6.46 -6.92 -8.81
C ILE A 177 5.44 -6.11 -8.01
N ARG A 178 4.24 -6.02 -8.58
CA ARG A 178 3.14 -5.22 -8.03
C ARG A 178 2.84 -5.57 -6.57
N LEU A 179 2.57 -4.55 -5.77
CA LEU A 179 2.44 -4.65 -4.30
C LEU A 179 1.20 -3.89 -3.78
N GLU A 180 0.18 -3.74 -4.62
CA GLU A 180 -1.06 -3.13 -4.16
C GLU A 180 -1.80 -4.09 -3.21
N CYS A 181 -2.30 -3.56 -2.09
CA CYS A 181 -2.96 -4.39 -1.08
C CYS A 181 -4.21 -5.11 -1.63
N ASN A 182 -4.86 -4.54 -2.65
CA ASN A 182 -6.03 -5.14 -3.30
C ASN A 182 -5.71 -6.37 -4.15
N LEU A 183 -4.43 -6.70 -4.35
CA LEU A 183 -4.03 -7.97 -4.95
C LEU A 183 -4.35 -9.15 -4.03
N CYS A 184 -4.25 -8.94 -2.71
CA CYS A 184 -4.44 -9.99 -1.71
C CYS A 184 -5.69 -9.78 -0.84
N HIS A 185 -6.11 -8.54 -0.64
CA HIS A 185 -7.26 -8.20 0.20
C HIS A 185 -8.45 -7.72 -0.64
N SER A 186 -9.65 -8.18 -0.29
CA SER A 186 -10.88 -7.49 -0.70
C SER A 186 -11.04 -6.24 0.18
N ILE A 187 -10.93 -5.06 -0.41
CA ILE A 187 -10.98 -3.77 0.30
C ILE A 187 -12.46 -3.39 0.56
N PRO A 188 -12.94 -3.37 1.82
CA PRO A 188 -14.26 -2.84 2.16
C PRO A 188 -14.19 -1.31 2.35
N VAL A 189 -15.25 -0.60 1.96
CA VAL A 189 -15.32 0.87 2.09
C VAL A 189 -15.54 1.29 3.53
N SER A 190 -14.93 2.41 3.91
CA SER A 190 -15.20 3.09 5.18
C SER A 190 -16.54 3.84 5.06
N PRO A 191 -17.59 3.48 5.84
CA PRO A 191 -18.83 4.24 5.82
C PRO A 191 -18.61 5.63 6.42
N GLN A 192 -19.23 6.65 5.82
CA GLN A 192 -19.31 7.98 6.42
C GLN A 192 -19.98 7.89 7.82
N PRO A 193 -19.56 8.72 8.80
CA PRO A 193 -20.13 8.71 10.14
C PRO A 193 -21.67 8.84 10.11
N GLY A 194 -22.36 7.80 10.57
CA GLY A 194 -23.83 7.74 10.62
C GLY A 194 -24.52 7.07 9.43
N ALA A 195 -23.77 6.63 8.40
CA ALA A 195 -24.31 5.87 7.29
C ALA A 195 -24.25 4.35 7.55
N LEU A 196 -25.41 3.70 7.64
CA LEU A 196 -25.52 2.25 7.47
C LEU A 196 -25.52 1.96 5.96
N THR A 197 -24.35 1.65 5.41
CA THR A 197 -24.25 1.14 4.02
C THR A 197 -24.17 -0.38 4.05
N THR A 198 -25.01 -1.03 3.24
CA THR A 198 -24.91 -2.47 2.90
C THR A 198 -24.20 -2.69 1.57
N ASP A 199 -23.79 -1.60 0.91
CA ASP A 199 -23.14 -1.64 -0.38
C ASP A 199 -21.63 -1.45 -0.21
N ILE A 200 -20.86 -2.39 -0.76
CA ILE A 200 -19.42 -2.27 -0.97
C ILE A 200 -19.27 -1.32 -2.18
N GLU A 201 -19.27 -0.01 -1.94
CA GLU A 201 -18.95 0.98 -2.96
C GLU A 201 -17.48 0.79 -3.43
N LEU A 202 -17.30 0.40 -4.69
CA LEU A 202 -15.99 0.45 -5.34
C LEU A 202 -15.51 1.91 -5.33
N VAL A 203 -14.25 2.13 -4.94
CA VAL A 203 -13.49 3.39 -4.97
C VAL A 203 -14.17 4.46 -5.83
N SER A 204 -14.62 5.54 -5.20
CA SER A 204 -15.27 6.64 -5.90
C SER A 204 -14.24 7.57 -6.55
N GLY A 205 -14.49 7.93 -7.81
CA GLY A 205 -13.64 8.85 -8.59
C GLY A 205 -12.72 8.16 -9.62
N PRO A 206 -12.13 8.95 -10.55
CA PRO A 206 -11.16 8.41 -11.50
C PRO A 206 -9.86 8.05 -10.80
N GLU A 207 -9.37 6.82 -11.02
CA GLU A 207 -8.04 6.38 -10.60
C GLU A 207 -6.97 7.29 -11.25
N PRO A 208 -6.12 7.98 -10.47
CA PRO A 208 -5.04 8.78 -11.04
C PRO A 208 -4.05 7.91 -11.81
N ALA A 209 -3.52 8.43 -12.92
CA ALA A 209 -2.61 7.66 -13.78
C ALA A 209 -1.35 7.16 -13.04
N SER A 210 -0.91 7.88 -12.00
CA SER A 210 0.19 7.48 -11.12
C SER A 210 -0.04 6.12 -10.44
N HIS A 211 -1.29 5.70 -10.25
CA HIS A 211 -1.66 4.43 -9.61
C HIS A 211 -1.41 3.20 -10.50
N THR A 212 -1.20 3.41 -11.80
CA THR A 212 -0.84 2.34 -12.74
C THR A 212 0.65 2.00 -12.70
N HIS A 213 1.46 2.82 -12.02
CA HIS A 213 2.89 2.60 -11.91
C HIS A 213 3.19 1.44 -10.95
N THR A 214 4.10 0.53 -11.32
CA THR A 214 4.37 -0.70 -10.55
C THR A 214 4.88 -0.47 -9.13
N SER A 215 5.58 0.66 -8.90
CA SER A 215 6.03 1.10 -7.57
C SER A 215 5.09 2.12 -6.91
N TRP A 216 3.85 2.26 -7.38
CA TRP A 216 2.90 3.26 -6.90
C TRP A 216 2.74 3.24 -5.38
N ILE A 217 2.57 2.07 -4.77
CA ILE A 217 2.32 1.97 -3.32
C ILE A 217 3.45 2.60 -2.48
N VAL A 218 4.69 2.55 -2.95
CA VAL A 218 5.86 3.18 -2.31
C VAL A 218 5.90 4.69 -2.57
N LEU A 219 5.44 5.08 -3.76
CA LEU A 219 5.48 6.46 -4.25
C LEU A 219 4.18 7.22 -3.95
N HIS A 220 3.15 6.58 -3.40
CA HIS A 220 1.82 7.13 -3.23
C HIS A 220 1.84 8.42 -2.40
N GLY A 221 2.58 8.42 -1.29
CA GLY A 221 2.76 9.60 -0.44
C GLY A 221 3.70 10.66 -1.00
N LYS A 222 4.35 10.41 -2.15
CA LYS A 222 5.35 11.30 -2.76
C LYS A 222 4.90 11.87 -4.11
N ALA A 223 4.11 11.13 -4.87
CA ALA A 223 3.57 11.51 -6.17
C ALA A 223 2.13 12.01 -6.03
N PHE A 224 1.98 13.25 -5.55
CA PHE A 224 0.68 13.87 -5.29
C PHE A 224 0.38 15.04 -6.24
N ASP A 225 -0.90 15.21 -6.54
CA ASP A 225 -1.46 16.36 -7.22
C ASP A 225 -2.90 16.61 -6.75
N SER A 226 -3.62 17.53 -7.39
CA SER A 226 -5.02 17.83 -7.06
C SER A 226 -5.98 16.66 -7.23
N THR A 227 -5.61 15.61 -7.97
CA THR A 227 -6.47 14.44 -8.20
C THR A 227 -6.65 13.59 -6.93
N CYS A 228 -5.73 13.70 -5.96
CA CYS A 228 -5.81 12.99 -4.69
C CYS A 228 -7.12 13.29 -3.92
N LEU A 229 -7.69 14.48 -4.11
CA LEU A 229 -8.90 14.93 -3.41
C LEU A 229 -10.19 14.19 -3.84
N ALA A 230 -10.14 13.29 -4.82
CA ALA A 230 -11.29 12.45 -5.16
C ALA A 230 -11.51 11.33 -4.14
N CYS A 231 -10.42 10.83 -3.55
CA CYS A 231 -10.47 9.73 -2.59
C CYS A 231 -10.08 10.16 -1.18
N HIS A 232 -9.30 11.24 -1.04
CA HIS A 232 -8.96 11.86 0.23
C HIS A 232 -9.84 13.09 0.48
N THR A 233 -10.57 13.10 1.58
CA THR A 233 -11.43 14.24 1.98
C THR A 233 -10.95 14.86 3.29
N PRO A 234 -9.78 15.51 3.30
CA PRO A 234 -9.28 16.20 4.49
C PRO A 234 -10.19 17.39 4.84
N ASP A 235 -10.25 17.74 6.12
CA ASP A 235 -10.98 18.91 6.61
C ASP A 235 -10.46 20.22 5.98
N ASP A 236 -9.14 20.29 5.72
CA ASP A 236 -8.48 21.35 4.96
C ASP A 236 -7.65 20.77 3.79
N PRO A 237 -8.15 20.85 2.54
CA PRO A 237 -7.44 20.37 1.36
C PRO A 237 -6.11 21.08 1.07
N ALA A 238 -5.96 22.35 1.46
CA ALA A 238 -4.73 23.10 1.23
C ALA A 238 -3.65 22.66 2.22
N GLU A 239 -4.01 22.53 3.49
CA GLU A 239 -3.12 22.00 4.53
C GLU A 239 -2.72 20.54 4.24
N PHE A 240 -3.66 19.70 3.77
CA PHE A 240 -3.36 18.33 3.37
C PHE A 240 -2.31 18.25 2.26
N LEU A 241 -2.46 19.06 1.21
CA LEU A 241 -1.49 19.10 0.11
C LEU A 241 -0.13 19.67 0.55
N GLU A 242 -0.11 20.59 1.53
CA GLU A 242 1.13 21.14 2.11
C GLU A 242 1.83 20.14 3.04
N GLN A 243 1.12 19.47 3.94
CA GLN A 243 1.67 18.45 4.82
C GLN A 243 2.25 17.26 4.04
N MET A 244 1.55 16.86 2.97
CA MET A 244 2.02 15.84 2.02
C MET A 244 3.37 16.18 1.38
N GLN A 245 3.62 17.46 1.07
CA GLN A 245 4.89 17.92 0.52
C GLN A 245 6.04 17.87 1.52
N VAL A 246 5.75 17.96 2.82
CA VAL A 246 6.75 18.10 3.89
C VAL A 246 7.09 16.75 4.52
N GLU A 247 6.09 15.92 4.80
CA GLU A 247 6.27 14.68 5.56
C GLU A 247 6.48 13.44 4.67
N GLY A 248 6.13 13.54 3.38
CA GLY A 248 6.22 12.42 2.44
C GLY A 248 5.31 11.23 2.80
N LYS A 249 4.38 11.45 3.74
CA LYS A 249 3.34 10.53 4.18
C LYS A 249 2.04 11.32 4.31
N PRO A 250 0.91 10.84 3.75
CA PRO A 250 -0.37 11.50 3.95
C PRO A 250 -0.79 11.37 5.41
N PRO A 251 -1.37 12.42 6.02
CA PRO A 251 -2.03 12.25 7.30
C PRO A 251 -3.15 11.21 7.16
N ALA A 252 -3.41 10.48 8.24
CA ALA A 252 -4.53 9.54 8.25
C ALA A 252 -5.84 10.34 8.10
N ASP A 253 -6.70 9.89 7.17
CA ASP A 253 -7.96 10.56 6.83
C ASP A 253 -9.19 9.68 7.12
N GLY A 254 -8.98 8.48 7.67
CA GLY A 254 -10.05 7.54 8.00
C GLY A 254 -10.65 6.82 6.78
N SER A 255 -10.14 7.08 5.56
CA SER A 255 -10.40 6.23 4.41
C SER A 255 -9.78 4.84 4.62
N PHE A 256 -10.20 3.83 3.84
CA PHE A 256 -9.61 2.49 3.99
C PHE A 256 -8.10 2.51 3.78
N CYS A 257 -7.62 3.18 2.72
CA CYS A 257 -6.18 3.23 2.43
C CYS A 257 -5.44 4.20 3.37
N GLY A 258 -6.11 5.27 3.82
CA GLY A 258 -5.55 6.31 4.69
C GLY A 258 -5.89 6.18 6.17
N ASN A 259 -6.19 4.98 6.67
CA ASN A 259 -6.43 4.78 8.11
C ASN A 259 -5.10 4.69 8.90
N ASP A 260 -5.18 4.89 10.21
CA ASP A 260 -4.02 4.83 11.11
C ASP A 260 -3.30 3.47 11.08
N ALA A 261 -4.02 2.37 10.91
CA ALA A 261 -3.43 1.04 10.83
C ALA A 261 -2.61 0.82 9.55
N CYS A 262 -2.82 1.64 8.51
CA CYS A 262 -2.02 1.61 7.28
C CYS A 262 -0.88 2.64 7.30
N HIS A 263 -1.15 3.87 7.73
CA HIS A 263 -0.19 4.99 7.65
C HIS A 263 0.74 5.09 8.87
N ASN A 264 0.30 4.64 10.05
CA ASN A 264 1.13 4.62 11.27
C ASN A 264 1.73 3.23 11.55
N ASN A 265 1.70 2.31 10.58
CA ASN A 265 2.32 1.01 10.71
C ASN A 265 3.75 1.00 10.16
N VAL A 266 4.59 0.14 10.72
CA VAL A 266 5.89 -0.22 10.16
C VAL A 266 5.68 -1.43 9.27
N TRP A 267 5.92 -1.27 7.97
CA TRP A 267 5.80 -2.37 7.01
C TRP A 267 7.06 -3.23 7.01
N THR A 268 7.27 -3.98 8.11
CA THR A 268 8.51 -4.73 8.41
C THR A 268 9.02 -5.59 7.26
N TYR A 269 8.10 -6.22 6.52
CA TYR A 269 8.45 -7.16 5.46
C TYR A 269 8.38 -6.57 4.05
N SER A 270 7.94 -5.31 3.90
CA SER A 270 8.08 -4.62 2.62
C SER A 270 9.46 -3.97 2.53
N GLY A 271 9.95 -3.78 1.32
CA GLY A 271 11.22 -3.11 1.08
C GLY A 271 11.10 -1.61 0.89
N PHE A 272 10.00 -0.98 1.29
CA PHE A 272 9.72 0.44 0.99
C PHE A 272 10.86 1.39 1.38
N ASP A 273 11.56 1.08 2.47
CA ASP A 273 12.64 1.90 3.03
C ASP A 273 14.04 1.32 2.74
N ASP A 274 14.17 0.33 1.84
CA ASP A 274 15.45 -0.28 1.50
C ASP A 274 16.37 0.73 0.77
N PRO A 275 17.62 0.93 1.25
CA PRO A 275 18.55 1.86 0.61
C PRO A 275 18.84 1.55 -0.86
N ALA A 276 18.77 0.29 -1.29
CA ALA A 276 19.00 -0.12 -2.67
C ALA A 276 17.92 0.45 -3.63
N LEU A 277 16.74 0.78 -3.11
CA LEU A 277 15.66 1.36 -3.88
C LEU A 277 15.74 2.89 -4.02
N ALA A 278 16.53 3.59 -3.18
CA ALA A 278 16.48 5.04 -3.08
C ALA A 278 16.66 5.75 -4.43
N THR A 279 17.72 5.43 -5.19
CA THR A 279 17.98 6.04 -6.51
C THR A 279 16.95 5.63 -7.57
N ILE A 280 16.41 4.41 -7.46
CA ILE A 280 15.41 3.89 -8.40
C ILE A 280 14.09 4.62 -8.20
N LEU A 281 13.63 4.72 -6.94
CA LEU A 281 12.42 5.43 -6.56
C LEU A 281 12.53 6.92 -6.84
N GLU A 282 13.70 7.55 -6.64
CA GLU A 282 13.91 8.95 -6.99
C GLU A 282 13.71 9.18 -8.51
N ARG A 283 14.27 8.31 -9.34
CA ARG A 283 14.07 8.37 -10.80
C ARG A 283 12.62 8.15 -11.18
N GLN A 284 11.96 7.13 -10.61
CA GLN A 284 10.56 6.84 -10.91
C GLN A 284 9.63 7.97 -10.46
N LEU A 285 9.87 8.55 -9.28
CA LEU A 285 9.13 9.70 -8.77
C LEU A 285 9.29 10.90 -9.71
N TYR A 286 10.52 11.17 -10.15
CA TYR A 286 10.77 12.23 -11.13
C TYR A 286 9.95 12.01 -12.41
N VAL A 287 9.93 10.78 -12.94
CA VAL A 287 9.14 10.43 -14.12
C VAL A 287 7.65 10.62 -13.85
N LEU A 288 7.11 10.13 -12.72
CA LEU A 288 5.68 10.27 -12.38
C LEU A 288 5.24 11.73 -12.28
N LEU A 289 6.08 12.60 -11.71
CA LEU A 289 5.75 14.01 -11.49
C LEU A 289 5.96 14.89 -12.73
N ASN A 290 6.82 14.47 -13.67
CA ASN A 290 7.26 15.34 -14.77
C ASN A 290 7.03 14.75 -16.16
N THR A 291 6.61 13.49 -16.28
CA THR A 291 6.39 12.83 -17.57
C THR A 291 4.93 12.44 -17.71
N SER A 292 4.29 12.88 -18.80
CA SER A 292 2.92 12.47 -19.08
C SER A 292 2.90 11.01 -19.55
N PRO A 293 1.97 10.18 -19.04
CA PRO A 293 1.74 8.86 -19.60
C PRO A 293 1.01 8.91 -20.95
N TYR A 294 0.48 10.08 -21.34
CA TYR A 294 -0.33 10.27 -22.56
C TYR A 294 0.40 11.05 -23.65
N ILE A 295 1.27 11.99 -23.27
CA ILE A 295 1.94 12.93 -24.17
C ILE A 295 3.45 12.72 -24.10
N THR A 296 4.09 12.50 -25.25
CA THR A 296 5.55 12.42 -25.32
C THR A 296 6.15 13.83 -25.47
N PRO A 297 7.01 14.29 -24.55
CA PRO A 297 7.58 15.63 -24.62
C PRO A 297 8.34 15.87 -25.93
N GLY A 298 8.10 17.03 -26.57
CA GLY A 298 8.77 17.43 -27.81
C GLY A 298 8.32 16.70 -29.08
N VAL A 299 7.39 15.75 -28.98
CA VAL A 299 6.75 15.10 -30.14
C VAL A 299 5.39 15.74 -30.37
N PRO A 300 5.11 16.33 -31.55
CA PRO A 300 3.80 16.87 -31.85
C PRO A 300 2.71 15.80 -31.68
N ALA A 301 1.71 16.08 -30.84
CA ALA A 301 0.57 15.21 -30.62
C ALA A 301 -0.66 15.72 -31.38
N THR A 302 -1.51 14.79 -31.80
CA THR A 302 -2.84 15.05 -32.38
C THR A 302 -3.92 14.55 -31.44
N TYR A 303 -5.20 14.74 -31.81
CA TYR A 303 -6.29 14.17 -31.02
C TYR A 303 -6.10 12.65 -30.86
N GLU A 304 -5.92 11.93 -31.97
CA GLU A 304 -5.80 10.47 -31.96
C GLU A 304 -4.46 9.96 -31.41
N SER A 305 -3.39 10.76 -31.42
CA SER A 305 -2.06 10.31 -31.00
C SER A 305 -1.65 10.73 -29.58
N GLY A 306 -2.58 11.26 -28.77
CA GLY A 306 -2.29 11.62 -27.38
C GLY A 306 -3.46 12.26 -26.62
N PHE A 307 -4.07 13.32 -27.16
CA PHE A 307 -5.07 14.07 -26.38
C PHE A 307 -6.36 13.29 -26.09
N LYS A 308 -6.76 12.37 -26.97
CA LYS A 308 -7.89 11.47 -26.73
C LYS A 308 -7.68 10.62 -25.49
N ASP A 309 -6.51 10.01 -25.35
CA ASP A 309 -6.20 9.16 -24.19
C ASP A 309 -6.07 10.00 -22.92
N LEU A 310 -5.46 11.19 -23.01
CA LEU A 310 -5.40 12.14 -21.91
C LEU A 310 -6.80 12.54 -21.43
N PHE A 311 -7.69 12.95 -22.35
CA PHE A 311 -9.04 13.36 -22.00
C PHE A 311 -9.88 12.20 -21.46
N ASN A 312 -9.78 11.01 -22.06
CA ASN A 312 -10.50 9.84 -21.57
C ASN A 312 -10.01 9.38 -20.20
N GLY A 313 -8.69 9.36 -19.99
CA GLY A 313 -8.08 8.90 -18.74
C GLY A 313 -8.25 9.87 -17.58
N ARG A 314 -8.25 11.19 -17.81
CA ARG A 314 -8.27 12.19 -16.73
C ARG A 314 -9.56 13.02 -16.65
N CYS A 315 -10.24 13.28 -17.76
CA CYS A 315 -11.29 14.30 -17.81
C CYS A 315 -12.70 13.71 -18.00
N ALA A 316 -12.83 12.62 -18.77
CA ALA A 316 -14.12 12.06 -19.16
C ALA A 316 -14.97 11.58 -17.99
N ALA A 317 -14.37 11.24 -16.83
CA ALA A 317 -15.12 10.89 -15.62
C ALA A 317 -16.14 11.97 -15.19
N CYS A 318 -15.82 13.26 -15.43
CA CYS A 318 -16.72 14.39 -15.15
C CYS A 318 -17.27 15.05 -16.41
N HIS A 319 -16.56 14.93 -17.53
CA HIS A 319 -16.85 15.59 -18.81
C HIS A 319 -17.26 14.58 -19.88
N SER A 320 -18.27 13.77 -19.58
CA SER A 320 -18.88 12.83 -20.52
C SER A 320 -20.36 12.55 -20.16
N GLY A 321 -21.03 11.78 -21.01
CA GLY A 321 -22.37 11.26 -20.72
C GLY A 321 -23.50 12.28 -20.90
N THR A 322 -24.62 12.04 -20.22
CA THR A 322 -25.86 12.81 -20.41
C THR A 322 -25.94 14.10 -19.59
N ASP A 323 -25.11 14.25 -18.56
CA ASP A 323 -25.05 15.45 -17.71
C ASP A 323 -23.58 15.82 -17.37
N PRO A 324 -22.77 16.18 -18.38
CA PRO A 324 -21.37 16.51 -18.16
C PRO A 324 -21.21 17.82 -17.39
N LYS A 325 -20.19 17.90 -16.52
CA LYS A 325 -19.89 19.13 -15.77
C LYS A 325 -19.60 20.29 -16.72
N GLY A 326 -20.24 21.42 -16.46
CA GLY A 326 -20.14 22.61 -17.31
C GLY A 326 -20.71 22.44 -18.72
N GLY A 327 -21.48 21.37 -18.98
CA GLY A 327 -21.98 21.06 -20.33
C GLY A 327 -20.88 20.63 -21.30
N LEU A 328 -19.67 20.33 -20.82
CA LEU A 328 -18.49 20.02 -21.63
C LEU A 328 -18.30 18.52 -21.75
N ASP A 329 -18.38 17.99 -22.97
CA ASP A 329 -18.08 16.59 -23.28
C ASP A 329 -16.74 16.48 -24.02
N LEU A 330 -15.80 15.68 -23.50
CA LEU A 330 -14.45 15.52 -24.03
C LEU A 330 -14.22 14.16 -24.73
N THR A 331 -15.27 13.36 -24.91
CA THR A 331 -15.16 11.99 -25.42
C THR A 331 -14.95 11.89 -26.94
N THR A 332 -15.15 12.98 -27.68
CA THR A 332 -14.96 13.03 -29.14
C THR A 332 -14.27 14.32 -29.58
N TYR A 333 -13.51 14.27 -30.67
CA TYR A 333 -12.83 15.43 -31.25
C TYR A 333 -13.78 16.61 -31.49
N GLY A 334 -14.96 16.34 -32.07
CA GLY A 334 -15.96 17.37 -32.34
C GLY A 334 -16.46 18.06 -31.08
N ASN A 335 -16.68 17.31 -29.99
CA ASN A 335 -17.16 17.86 -28.73
C ASN A 335 -16.07 18.68 -28.01
N VAL A 336 -14.81 18.24 -28.11
CA VAL A 336 -13.65 19.00 -27.60
C VAL A 336 -13.56 20.39 -28.23
N LEU A 337 -13.81 20.52 -29.54
CA LEU A 337 -13.87 21.82 -30.20
C LEU A 337 -15.11 22.63 -29.80
N LEU A 338 -16.28 21.98 -29.80
CA LEU A 338 -17.57 22.62 -29.52
C LEU A 338 -17.58 23.31 -28.14
N GLY A 339 -16.99 22.67 -27.13
CA GLY A 339 -16.95 23.19 -25.78
C GLY A 339 -18.25 23.01 -25.01
N GLY A 340 -18.44 23.83 -23.98
CA GLY A 340 -19.55 23.74 -23.05
C GLY A 340 -20.22 25.08 -22.78
N ASN A 341 -20.84 25.20 -21.61
CA ASN A 341 -21.61 26.38 -21.21
C ASN A 341 -20.78 27.67 -21.11
N THR A 342 -19.44 27.56 -21.04
CA THR A 342 -18.51 28.68 -20.92
C THR A 342 -17.90 29.13 -22.25
N GLY A 343 -18.25 28.47 -23.36
CA GLY A 343 -17.74 28.79 -24.70
C GLY A 343 -17.04 27.62 -25.38
N SER A 344 -16.40 27.91 -26.51
CA SER A 344 -15.66 26.95 -27.34
C SER A 344 -14.57 26.24 -26.52
N GLY A 345 -14.47 24.92 -26.67
CA GLY A 345 -13.53 24.13 -25.87
C GLY A 345 -12.10 24.42 -26.28
N LEU A 346 -11.80 24.25 -27.58
CA LEU A 346 -10.57 24.67 -28.23
C LEU A 346 -10.88 25.47 -29.50
N VAL A 347 -10.14 26.56 -29.69
CA VAL A 347 -10.21 27.42 -30.87
C VAL A 347 -8.91 27.25 -31.66
N PRO A 348 -8.96 26.66 -32.88
CA PRO A 348 -7.77 26.47 -33.70
C PRO A 348 -6.97 27.76 -33.90
N GLY A 349 -5.70 27.74 -33.47
CA GLY A 349 -4.77 28.85 -33.55
C GLY A 349 -4.84 29.87 -32.41
N ASP A 350 -5.78 29.74 -31.45
CA ASP A 350 -5.96 30.72 -30.38
C ASP A 350 -6.12 30.09 -28.98
N PRO A 351 -5.01 29.92 -28.24
CA PRO A 351 -5.05 29.43 -26.86
C PRO A 351 -5.82 30.36 -25.92
N ASN A 352 -5.87 31.67 -26.17
CA ASN A 352 -6.50 32.65 -25.28
C ASN A 352 -8.03 32.66 -25.39
N ASP A 353 -8.59 32.08 -26.45
CA ASP A 353 -10.03 31.88 -26.62
C ASP A 353 -10.45 30.40 -26.39
N SER A 354 -9.48 29.53 -26.09
CA SER A 354 -9.68 28.10 -25.85
C SER A 354 -10.00 27.83 -24.37
N GLN A 355 -11.27 27.61 -24.03
CA GLN A 355 -11.70 27.47 -22.62
C GLN A 355 -11.03 26.31 -21.87
N ILE A 356 -10.71 25.21 -22.55
CA ILE A 356 -9.98 24.08 -21.93
C ILE A 356 -8.57 24.54 -21.52
N PHE A 357 -7.85 25.26 -22.38
CA PHE A 357 -6.52 25.77 -22.06
C PHE A 357 -6.56 26.82 -20.95
N ILE A 358 -7.51 27.76 -21.00
CA ILE A 358 -7.69 28.79 -19.97
C ILE A 358 -7.99 28.15 -18.61
N ARG A 359 -8.87 27.15 -18.57
CA ARG A 359 -9.22 26.49 -17.30
C ARG A 359 -8.04 25.71 -16.72
N GLN A 360 -7.23 25.10 -17.58
CA GLN A 360 -6.05 24.34 -17.21
C GLN A 360 -4.83 25.23 -16.91
N THR A 361 -4.78 26.49 -17.31
CA THR A 361 -3.71 27.43 -16.89
C THR A 361 -4.15 28.40 -15.80
N GLY A 362 -5.44 28.43 -15.48
CA GLY A 362 -6.05 29.36 -14.53
C GLY A 362 -5.96 28.93 -13.07
N MET A 363 -6.20 29.90 -12.17
CA MET A 363 -6.27 29.71 -10.73
C MET A 363 -7.71 29.90 -10.21
N PRO A 364 -8.18 29.11 -9.22
CA PRO A 364 -7.48 27.98 -8.61
C PRO A 364 -7.37 26.79 -9.59
N ALA A 365 -6.33 25.97 -9.40
CA ALA A 365 -6.04 24.80 -10.23
C ALA A 365 -7.27 23.89 -10.38
N HIS A 366 -7.41 23.26 -11.54
CA HIS A 366 -8.49 22.31 -11.78
C HIS A 366 -8.18 20.97 -11.09
N PHE A 367 -9.19 20.21 -10.70
CA PHE A 367 -9.00 18.89 -10.09
C PHE A 367 -8.14 17.95 -10.96
N GLY A 368 -8.47 17.87 -12.26
CA GLY A 368 -7.68 17.15 -13.26
C GLY A 368 -6.67 18.06 -13.96
N GLN A 369 -5.82 18.73 -13.18
CA GLN A 369 -4.80 19.66 -13.67
C GLN A 369 -3.84 18.95 -14.63
N MET A 370 -3.55 19.55 -15.78
CA MET A 370 -2.49 19.09 -16.68
C MET A 370 -1.12 19.42 -16.09
N ILE A 371 -0.15 18.51 -16.25
CA ILE A 371 1.25 18.80 -15.90
C ILE A 371 1.85 19.74 -16.95
N ARG A 372 3.03 20.31 -16.65
CA ARG A 372 3.69 21.28 -17.52
C ARG A 372 3.83 20.81 -18.97
N ASP A 373 4.35 19.61 -19.19
CA ASP A 373 4.59 19.09 -20.55
C ASP A 373 3.28 18.86 -21.33
N GLU A 374 2.19 18.54 -20.64
CA GLU A 374 0.85 18.40 -21.25
C GLU A 374 0.27 19.77 -21.60
N LEU A 375 0.48 20.79 -20.77
CA LEU A 375 0.07 22.17 -21.05
C LEU A 375 0.84 22.75 -22.24
N ASP A 376 2.16 22.56 -22.26
CA ASP A 376 3.02 22.99 -23.36
C ASP A 376 2.59 22.30 -24.67
N ALA A 377 2.32 20.99 -24.62
CA ALA A 377 1.81 20.26 -25.78
C ALA A 377 0.41 20.72 -26.20
N LEU A 378 -0.49 21.01 -25.25
CA LEU A 378 -1.83 21.51 -25.53
C LEU A 378 -1.78 22.87 -26.24
N GLU A 379 -0.92 23.79 -25.76
CA GLU A 379 -0.70 25.07 -26.41
C GLU A 379 -0.21 24.89 -27.85
N GLN A 380 0.80 24.04 -28.06
CA GLN A 380 1.33 23.77 -29.39
C GLN A 380 0.29 23.12 -30.31
N TRP A 381 -0.52 22.20 -29.79
CA TRP A 381 -1.59 21.56 -30.55
C TRP A 381 -2.65 22.58 -30.98
N ILE A 382 -3.03 23.51 -30.10
CA ILE A 382 -3.94 24.62 -30.43
C ILE A 382 -3.33 25.50 -31.51
N LEU A 383 -2.07 25.95 -31.32
CA LEU A 383 -1.37 26.81 -32.29
C LEU A 383 -1.19 26.14 -33.66
N ALA A 384 -1.06 24.82 -33.69
CA ALA A 384 -0.99 24.02 -34.92
C ALA A 384 -2.34 23.83 -35.62
N GLY A 385 -3.43 24.39 -35.07
CA GLY A 385 -4.78 24.28 -35.64
C GLY A 385 -5.56 23.06 -35.18
N VAL A 386 -5.17 22.46 -34.05
CA VAL A 386 -5.84 21.34 -33.38
C VAL A 386 -5.99 20.12 -34.32
N PRO A 387 -4.93 19.62 -34.99
CA PRO A 387 -5.06 18.48 -35.90
C PRO A 387 -5.67 17.24 -35.23
N GLU A 388 -6.66 16.63 -35.88
CA GLU A 388 -7.31 15.39 -35.41
C GLU A 388 -6.39 14.17 -35.56
N LYS A 389 -5.59 14.12 -36.64
CA LYS A 389 -4.74 12.97 -37.01
C LYS A 389 -3.31 13.37 -37.26
#